data_AF-A0A812ZGS8-F1
#
_entry.id   AF-A0A812ZGS8-F1
#
_cell.length_a   1.000
_cell.length_b   1.000
_cell.length_c   1.000
_cell.angle_alpha   90.00
_cell.angle_beta   90.00
_cell.angle_gamma   90.00
#
_symmetry.space_group_name_H-M   'P 1'
#
loop_
_entity.id
_entity.type
_entity.pdbx_description
1 polymer ?
#
loop_
_entity_poly.entity_id
_entity_poly.type
_entity_poly.pdbx_seq_one_letter_code
_entity_poly.pdbx_strand_id
1 'polypeptide(L)'
;MASRSTLRFLLAALPVFEGASELCDAGDSACAAKSSALLQHGARQSRADDESLYGAALAPICKDAADFLPEREMWAYCDFYGHGAVLPDEATCNAQDGCYGGMGWCHCEGKEGCLAVGGYWFAQTCTMEVEMFSQEQREMLHLADSSGSCLDLEANGMRASDLVSWPSTKCCASFPATVCDKDLTPQTPCMHNEDFEHNKTMWAWCDTYQAAPSVDECNSNGCEGNEWHCHCETKEGCAAVGGRWDEYQCWQDLMYMSAEVHKGIAMAKSQHSCDDIEVWHSPLMYSVDWLGGSCCSSGQSVCQELGGSGGGHHHHHTSAGR
;
A
#
# COMPACT_ATOMS: atom_id res chain seq x y z
N MET A 1 45.29 30.41 54.32
CA MET A 1 43.99 30.91 53.84
C MET A 1 43.14 29.71 53.49
N ALA A 2 42.22 29.37 54.39
CA ALA A 2 41.28 28.28 54.25
C ALA A 2 39.98 28.84 53.70
N SER A 3 39.32 28.14 52.77
CA SER A 3 37.88 28.25 52.63
C SER A 3 37.29 26.92 52.20
N ARG A 4 36.54 26.33 53.13
CA ARG A 4 35.56 25.28 52.94
C ARG A 4 34.33 25.89 52.26
N SER A 5 33.68 25.18 51.34
CA SER A 5 32.21 25.08 51.32
C SER A 5 31.77 24.00 50.33
N THR A 6 31.25 22.86 50.79
CA THR A 6 29.86 22.57 51.19
C THR A 6 28.99 22.16 50.00
N LEU A 7 28.85 20.83 49.90
CA LEU A 7 27.85 20.08 49.16
C LEU A 7 26.44 20.48 49.63
N ARG A 8 25.52 20.80 48.71
CA ARG A 8 24.07 20.82 48.99
C ARG A 8 23.33 20.04 47.91
N PHE A 9 22.65 19.00 48.37
CA PHE A 9 21.60 18.27 47.67
C PHE A 9 20.41 19.20 47.39
N LEU A 10 19.86 19.11 46.18
CA LEU A 10 18.51 19.58 45.87
C LEU A 10 17.76 18.39 45.27
N LEU A 11 16.88 17.81 46.09
CA LEU A 11 15.77 16.98 45.65
C LEU A 11 14.81 17.86 44.85
N ALA A 12 14.58 17.52 43.59
CA ALA A 12 13.44 18.02 42.82
C ALA A 12 12.30 17.01 42.92
N ALA A 13 11.17 17.49 43.43
CA ALA A 13 9.93 16.75 43.60
C ALA A 13 9.23 16.53 42.26
N LEU A 14 8.67 15.33 42.09
CA LEU A 14 7.76 14.97 41.00
C LEU A 14 6.39 15.64 41.23
N PRO A 15 5.69 16.08 40.17
CA PRO A 15 4.29 16.50 40.27
C PRO A 15 3.38 15.28 40.48
N VAL A 16 2.54 15.38 41.51
CA VAL A 16 1.42 14.50 41.81
C VAL A 16 0.31 14.76 40.79
N PHE A 17 -0.09 13.70 40.06
CA PHE A 17 -1.32 13.69 39.27
C PHE A 17 -2.51 13.50 40.21
N GLU A 18 -3.38 14.50 40.29
CA GLU A 18 -4.72 14.41 40.85
C GLU A 18 -5.74 14.55 39.71
N GLY A 19 -6.66 13.58 39.60
CA GLY A 19 -7.95 13.78 38.92
C GLY A 19 -8.27 12.84 37.77
N ALA A 20 -8.82 11.66 38.09
CA ALA A 20 -9.97 11.05 37.40
C ALA A 20 -10.20 9.65 38.00
N SER A 21 -10.74 9.60 39.21
CA SER A 21 -11.34 8.40 39.78
C SER A 21 -12.84 8.45 39.48
N GLU A 22 -13.27 7.78 38.42
CA GLU A 22 -14.68 7.49 38.16
C GLU A 22 -14.93 5.98 38.32
N LEU A 23 -15.83 5.71 39.25
CA LEU A 23 -16.43 4.46 39.72
C LEU A 23 -16.13 3.16 38.94
N CYS A 24 -15.42 2.25 39.59
CA CYS A 24 -15.75 0.83 39.55
C CYS A 24 -16.19 0.42 40.95
N ASP A 25 -17.46 0.06 41.08
CA ASP A 25 -18.07 -0.36 42.34
C ASP A 25 -17.55 -1.74 42.76
N ALA A 26 -17.33 -1.92 44.06
CA ALA A 26 -16.71 -3.10 44.64
C ALA A 26 -17.67 -4.29 44.59
N GLY A 27 -17.51 -5.17 43.60
CA GLY A 27 -18.34 -6.39 43.53
C GLY A 27 -17.97 -7.46 42.50
N ASP A 28 -17.21 -7.15 41.45
CA ASP A 28 -16.91 -8.13 40.39
C ASP A 28 -15.42 -8.41 40.21
N SER A 29 -15.05 -9.67 40.39
CA SER A 29 -13.70 -10.23 40.20
C SER A 29 -13.23 -10.26 38.74
N ALA A 30 -13.95 -9.61 37.82
CA ALA A 30 -13.71 -9.66 36.38
C ALA A 30 -12.81 -8.52 35.84
N CYS A 31 -12.63 -7.41 36.56
CA CYS A 31 -11.88 -6.25 36.02
C CYS A 31 -10.35 -6.33 36.23
N ALA A 32 -9.86 -7.21 37.10
CA ALA A 32 -8.41 -7.40 37.30
C ALA A 32 -7.77 -8.35 36.27
N ALA A 33 -8.58 -9.06 35.46
CA ALA A 33 -8.09 -10.09 34.55
C ALA A 33 -7.61 -9.54 33.18
N LYS A 34 -8.08 -8.37 32.74
CA LYS A 34 -7.72 -7.83 31.41
C LYS A 34 -6.38 -7.09 31.37
N SER A 35 -5.99 -6.41 32.45
CA SER A 35 -4.73 -5.64 32.46
C SER A 35 -3.50 -6.48 32.84
N SER A 36 -3.68 -7.65 33.44
CA SER A 36 -2.58 -8.58 33.78
C SER A 36 -2.33 -9.66 32.72
N ALA A 37 -3.23 -9.85 31.75
CA ALA A 37 -3.05 -10.81 30.66
C ALA A 37 -1.98 -10.39 29.64
N LEU A 38 -1.74 -9.08 29.48
CA LEU A 38 -0.71 -8.53 28.59
C LEU A 38 0.72 -8.64 29.14
N LEU A 39 0.90 -8.89 30.44
CA LEU A 39 2.24 -8.91 31.08
C LEU A 39 2.69 -10.30 31.58
N GLN A 40 1.84 -11.34 31.50
CA GLN A 40 2.18 -12.67 32.06
C GLN A 40 2.25 -13.82 31.04
N HIS A 41 1.99 -13.60 29.75
CA HIS A 41 2.16 -14.65 28.73
C HIS A 41 3.61 -14.84 28.24
N GLY A 42 4.59 -14.10 28.78
CA GLY A 42 5.99 -14.16 28.38
C GLY A 42 6.86 -15.24 29.04
N ALA A 43 6.31 -16.32 29.61
CA ALA A 43 7.15 -17.32 30.28
C ALA A 43 6.57 -18.75 30.31
N ARG A 44 6.66 -19.49 29.19
CA ARG A 44 7.05 -20.93 29.16
C ARG A 44 7.10 -21.53 27.74
N GLN A 45 8.32 -21.67 27.23
CA GLN A 45 8.93 -22.77 26.44
C GLN A 45 8.01 -23.71 25.61
N SER A 46 8.26 -23.81 24.30
CA SER A 46 9.22 -24.80 23.76
C SER A 46 9.39 -24.75 22.22
N ARG A 47 10.64 -24.56 21.79
CA ARG A 47 11.34 -25.31 20.74
C ARG A 47 10.78 -25.30 19.30
N ALA A 48 11.28 -24.35 18.51
CA ALA A 48 11.81 -24.62 17.18
C ALA A 48 13.12 -23.83 17.06
N ASP A 49 14.23 -24.54 17.25
CA ASP A 49 15.57 -24.05 16.91
C ASP A 49 15.69 -24.09 15.38
N ASP A 50 15.11 -23.11 14.70
CA ASP A 50 15.60 -22.63 13.41
C ASP A 50 16.15 -21.24 13.70
N GLU A 51 17.41 -21.19 14.16
CA GLU A 51 18.19 -19.97 14.08
C GLU A 51 18.29 -19.60 12.60
N SER A 52 17.34 -18.74 12.20
CA SER A 52 17.30 -18.04 10.93
C SER A 52 18.71 -17.58 10.59
N LEU A 53 19.20 -18.03 9.43
CA LEU A 53 20.42 -17.56 8.78
C LEU A 53 20.41 -16.02 8.55
N TYR A 54 19.26 -15.37 8.79
CA TYR A 54 19.07 -13.93 8.87
C TYR A 54 18.88 -13.55 10.35
N GLY A 55 19.98 -13.17 11.00
CA GLY A 55 20.00 -12.76 12.41
C GLY A 55 19.06 -11.56 12.68
N ALA A 56 18.34 -11.62 13.80
CA ALA A 56 17.10 -10.90 14.10
C ALA A 56 15.92 -11.44 13.28
N ALA A 57 14.94 -12.06 13.96
CA ALA A 57 13.71 -12.51 13.33
C ALA A 57 13.09 -11.34 12.56
N LEU A 58 13.10 -11.42 11.23
CA LEU A 58 12.49 -10.42 10.37
C LEU A 58 11.02 -10.25 10.78
N ALA A 59 10.54 -9.01 10.73
CA ALA A 59 9.14 -8.73 11.07
C ALA A 59 8.23 -9.52 10.13
N PRO A 60 7.28 -10.33 10.64
CA PRO A 60 6.41 -11.12 9.79
C PRO A 60 5.40 -10.18 9.13
N ILE A 61 5.61 -9.86 7.84
CA ILE A 61 4.64 -9.10 7.03
C ILE A 61 3.80 -10.01 6.11
N CYS A 62 4.33 -11.19 5.78
CA CYS A 62 3.68 -12.18 4.94
C CYS A 62 2.91 -13.20 5.76
N LYS A 63 2.11 -14.04 5.08
CA LYS A 63 1.39 -15.16 5.70
C LYS A 63 2.35 -16.04 6.51
N ASP A 64 3.45 -16.45 5.86
CA ASP A 64 4.52 -17.26 6.43
C ASP A 64 5.89 -16.72 5.97
N ALA A 65 6.96 -17.05 6.70
CA ALA A 65 8.32 -16.61 6.36
C ALA A 65 8.79 -17.13 4.98
N ALA A 66 8.28 -18.27 4.53
CA ALA A 66 8.58 -18.84 3.21
C ALA A 66 8.01 -18.02 2.04
N ASP A 67 7.01 -17.18 2.30
CA ASP A 67 6.39 -16.32 1.30
C ASP A 67 7.11 -14.98 1.15
N PHE A 68 8.04 -14.66 2.04
CA PHE A 68 8.81 -13.42 1.98
C PHE A 68 9.86 -13.46 0.87
N LEU A 69 9.90 -12.41 0.05
CA LEU A 69 10.79 -12.25 -1.10
C LEU A 69 11.87 -11.22 -0.78
N PRO A 70 12.94 -11.58 -0.04
CA PRO A 70 13.88 -10.62 0.55
C PRO A 70 14.58 -9.70 -0.46
N GLU A 71 14.95 -10.24 -1.63
CA GLU A 71 15.71 -9.54 -2.67
C GLU A 71 14.81 -8.81 -3.68
N ARG A 72 13.48 -8.90 -3.54
CA ARG A 72 12.58 -8.21 -4.48
C ARG A 72 12.66 -6.71 -4.24
N GLU A 73 12.79 -5.95 -5.33
CA GLU A 73 12.77 -4.49 -5.28
C GLU A 73 11.36 -4.03 -4.87
N MET A 74 11.28 -3.32 -3.73
CA MET A 74 10.02 -2.76 -3.26
C MET A 74 9.75 -1.40 -3.92
N TRP A 75 10.80 -0.59 -4.04
CA TRP A 75 10.87 0.58 -4.91
C TRP A 75 12.31 0.77 -5.37
N ALA A 76 12.47 1.42 -6.52
CA ALA A 76 13.76 1.73 -7.09
C ALA A 76 13.69 3.02 -7.90
N TYR A 77 14.82 3.69 -8.06
CA TYR A 77 14.94 4.87 -8.91
C TYR A 77 16.37 5.02 -9.44
N CYS A 78 16.50 5.77 -10.53
CA CYS A 78 17.79 6.18 -11.05
C CYS A 78 18.27 7.48 -10.40
N ASP A 79 19.42 7.44 -9.72
CA ASP A 79 20.04 8.60 -9.07
C ASP A 79 21.17 9.18 -9.92
N PHE A 80 21.09 10.49 -10.20
CA PHE A 80 22.12 11.26 -10.90
C PHE A 80 22.86 12.25 -9.99
N TYR A 81 22.48 12.33 -8.71
CA TYR A 81 23.01 13.28 -7.75
C TYR A 81 23.91 12.61 -6.70
N GLY A 82 23.76 11.30 -6.48
CA GLY A 82 24.60 10.50 -5.60
C GLY A 82 25.87 9.93 -6.25
N HIS A 83 26.79 9.46 -5.41
CA HIS A 83 27.87 8.50 -5.74
C HIS A 83 28.74 8.77 -6.97
N GLY A 84 28.90 10.02 -7.40
CA GLY A 84 29.70 10.36 -8.58
C GLY A 84 28.98 10.06 -9.91
N ALA A 85 27.66 9.84 -9.87
CA ALA A 85 26.83 9.87 -11.06
C ALA A 85 26.91 11.24 -11.72
N VAL A 86 26.81 11.27 -13.06
CA VAL A 86 26.82 12.48 -13.85
C VAL A 86 25.49 12.57 -14.56
N LEU A 87 24.75 13.64 -14.34
CA LEU A 87 23.52 13.90 -15.07
C LEU A 87 23.82 14.00 -16.58
N PRO A 88 23.28 13.10 -17.41
CA PRO A 88 23.50 13.14 -18.85
C PRO A 88 22.83 14.37 -19.47
N ASP A 89 23.30 14.77 -20.65
CA ASP A 89 22.53 15.71 -21.46
C ASP A 89 21.24 15.05 -21.99
N GLU A 90 20.29 15.89 -22.41
CA GLU A 90 18.97 15.47 -22.89
C GLU A 90 19.07 14.44 -24.04
N ALA A 91 19.99 14.66 -24.98
CA ALA A 91 20.17 13.76 -26.12
C ALA A 91 20.68 12.37 -25.68
N THR A 92 21.60 12.32 -24.71
CA THR A 92 22.13 11.08 -24.15
C THR A 92 21.08 10.33 -23.33
N CYS A 93 20.27 11.05 -22.54
CA CYS A 93 19.18 10.47 -21.77
C CYS A 93 18.12 9.84 -22.67
N ASN A 94 17.61 10.62 -23.64
CA ASN A 94 16.54 10.22 -24.55
C ASN A 94 16.97 9.18 -25.61
N ALA A 95 18.28 8.90 -25.72
CA ALA A 95 18.79 7.86 -26.61
C ALA A 95 18.74 6.45 -25.99
N GLN A 96 18.51 6.33 -24.68
CA GLN A 96 18.41 5.04 -24.00
C GLN A 96 16.96 4.61 -23.83
N ASP A 97 16.72 3.33 -24.08
CA ASP A 97 15.39 2.74 -23.92
C ASP A 97 14.95 2.77 -22.45
N GLY A 98 13.70 3.15 -22.22
CA GLY A 98 13.15 3.35 -20.86
C GLY A 98 13.74 4.56 -20.10
N CYS A 99 14.46 5.46 -20.76
CA CYS A 99 14.93 6.73 -20.20
C CYS A 99 14.33 7.92 -20.94
N TYR A 100 14.05 8.99 -20.19
CA TYR A 100 13.54 10.24 -20.71
C TYR A 100 14.00 11.42 -19.86
N GLY A 101 14.32 12.53 -20.50
CA GLY A 101 14.89 13.69 -19.85
C GLY A 101 14.61 14.98 -20.61
N GLY A 102 14.84 16.09 -19.92
CA GLY A 102 14.71 17.45 -20.45
C GLY A 102 15.82 18.34 -19.91
N MET A 103 15.62 19.66 -20.01
CA MET A 103 16.61 20.64 -19.55
C MET A 103 16.90 20.50 -18.05
N GLY A 104 17.98 19.79 -17.71
CA GLY A 104 18.48 19.63 -16.34
C GLY A 104 17.90 18.45 -15.56
N TRP A 105 17.28 17.46 -16.21
CA TRP A 105 16.86 16.22 -15.54
C TRP A 105 16.85 15.02 -16.51
N CYS A 106 17.00 13.82 -15.95
CA CYS A 106 16.88 12.55 -16.64
C CYS A 106 16.19 11.56 -15.68
N HIS A 107 15.22 10.81 -16.17
CA HIS A 107 14.52 9.74 -15.49
C HIS A 107 14.72 8.46 -16.28
N CYS A 108 14.93 7.34 -15.58
CA CYS A 108 14.99 6.02 -16.18
C CYS A 108 14.14 5.07 -15.34
N GLU A 109 13.23 4.36 -15.99
CA GLU A 109 12.32 3.41 -15.33
C GLU A 109 13.01 2.10 -14.95
N GLY A 110 14.11 1.78 -15.64
CA GLY A 110 14.81 0.52 -15.49
C GLY A 110 16.29 0.68 -15.15
N LYS A 111 16.80 -0.31 -14.42
CA LYS A 111 18.21 -0.44 -14.06
C LYS A 111 19.15 -0.38 -15.26
N GLU A 112 18.83 -1.08 -16.35
CA GLU A 112 19.69 -1.15 -17.54
C GLU A 112 19.86 0.23 -18.18
N GLY A 113 18.74 0.93 -18.44
CA GLY A 113 18.76 2.30 -18.96
C GLY A 113 19.50 3.25 -18.02
N CYS A 114 19.20 3.20 -16.73
CA CYS A 114 19.86 4.03 -15.71
C CYS A 114 21.39 3.90 -15.74
N LEU A 115 21.89 2.66 -15.73
CA LEU A 115 23.34 2.41 -15.78
C LEU A 115 23.95 2.80 -17.12
N ALA A 116 23.20 2.64 -18.23
CA ALA A 116 23.67 3.00 -19.58
C ALA A 116 23.89 4.50 -19.75
N VAL A 117 23.10 5.35 -19.09
CA VAL A 117 23.28 6.82 -19.11
C VAL A 117 24.23 7.34 -18.02
N GLY A 118 24.91 6.44 -17.29
CA GLY A 118 25.85 6.81 -16.23
C GLY A 118 25.20 7.19 -14.90
N GLY A 119 23.92 6.88 -14.71
CA GLY A 119 23.22 6.99 -13.44
C GLY A 119 23.56 5.84 -12.48
N TYR A 120 23.18 6.00 -11.22
CA TYR A 120 23.27 4.96 -10.20
C TYR A 120 21.88 4.39 -9.91
N TRP A 121 21.69 3.09 -10.12
CA TRP A 121 20.42 2.44 -9.78
C TRP A 121 20.34 2.20 -8.29
N PHE A 122 19.51 2.98 -7.60
CA PHE A 122 19.17 2.75 -6.21
C PHE A 122 17.92 1.87 -6.14
N ALA A 123 18.04 0.73 -5.47
CA ALA A 123 16.90 -0.15 -5.20
C ALA A 123 16.81 -0.44 -3.71
N GLN A 124 15.62 -0.21 -3.14
CA GLN A 124 15.26 -0.65 -1.81
C GLN A 124 14.66 -2.04 -1.90
N THR A 125 15.35 -3.05 -1.36
CA THR A 125 14.81 -4.41 -1.33
C THR A 125 13.81 -4.58 -0.19
N CYS A 126 12.99 -5.63 -0.26
CA CYS A 126 12.07 -5.99 0.80
C CYS A 126 12.75 -6.19 2.15
N THR A 127 13.94 -6.81 2.19
CA THR A 127 14.73 -6.92 3.43
C THR A 127 15.12 -5.55 3.97
N MET A 128 15.67 -4.67 3.12
CA MET A 128 16.06 -3.32 3.54
C MET A 128 14.89 -2.54 4.12
N GLU A 129 13.70 -2.67 3.54
CA GLU A 129 12.52 -2.00 4.07
C GLU A 129 12.11 -2.51 5.45
N VAL A 130 11.99 -3.83 5.60
CA VAL A 130 11.54 -4.43 6.87
C VAL A 130 12.56 -4.18 8.00
N GLU A 131 13.85 -4.08 7.67
CA GLU A 131 14.90 -3.68 8.62
C GLU A 131 14.73 -2.25 9.14
N MET A 132 14.14 -1.35 8.34
CA MET A 132 13.86 0.04 8.74
C MET A 132 12.70 0.17 9.73
N PHE A 133 11.92 -0.90 9.97
CA PHE A 133 10.87 -0.85 10.98
C PHE A 133 11.46 -0.58 12.37
N SER A 134 10.77 0.22 13.16
CA SER A 134 11.12 0.42 14.56
C SER A 134 10.99 -0.88 15.35
N GLN A 135 11.66 -0.95 16.51
CA GLN A 135 11.53 -2.12 17.39
C GLN A 135 10.07 -2.38 17.79
N GLU A 136 9.32 -1.33 18.13
CA GLU A 136 7.90 -1.41 18.50
C GLU A 136 7.04 -1.98 17.37
N GLN A 137 7.29 -1.54 16.13
CA GLN A 137 6.60 -2.08 14.95
C GLN A 137 6.92 -3.56 14.74
N ARG A 138 8.18 -3.99 14.92
CA ARG A 138 8.53 -5.42 14.83
C ARG A 138 7.85 -6.26 15.90
N GLU A 139 7.85 -5.79 17.15
CA GLU A 139 7.19 -6.46 18.27
C GLU A 139 5.67 -6.57 18.05
N MET A 140 5.04 -5.51 17.53
CA MET A 140 3.64 -5.50 17.13
C MET A 140 3.33 -6.58 16.08
N LEU A 141 4.17 -6.72 15.06
CA LEU A 141 3.96 -7.73 14.01
C LEU A 141 4.19 -9.16 14.50
N HIS A 142 5.15 -9.38 15.41
CA HIS A 142 5.28 -10.68 16.07
C HIS A 142 4.06 -11.01 16.94
N LEU A 143 3.49 -10.01 17.61
CA LEU A 143 2.25 -10.19 18.35
C LEU A 143 1.10 -10.57 17.40
N ALA A 144 0.97 -9.86 16.27
CA ALA A 144 -0.02 -10.17 15.24
C ALA A 144 0.11 -11.60 14.70
N ASP A 145 1.33 -12.04 14.45
CA ASP A 145 1.63 -13.40 13.99
C ASP A 145 1.20 -14.45 15.01
N SER A 146 1.52 -14.22 16.29
CA SER A 146 1.19 -15.14 17.38
C SER A 146 -0.30 -15.17 17.74
N SER A 147 -1.01 -14.05 17.57
CA SER A 147 -2.46 -13.96 17.80
C SER A 147 -3.26 -14.43 16.59
N GLY A 148 -2.63 -14.48 15.40
CA GLY A 148 -3.29 -14.74 14.12
C GLY A 148 -4.15 -13.57 13.64
N SER A 149 -3.95 -12.35 14.15
CA SER A 149 -4.74 -11.18 13.80
C SER A 149 -4.04 -9.85 14.13
N CYS A 150 -4.25 -8.85 13.28
CA CYS A 150 -3.79 -7.48 13.51
C CYS A 150 -4.81 -6.58 14.22
N LEU A 151 -5.94 -7.13 14.68
CA LEU A 151 -7.00 -6.35 15.31
C LEU A 151 -6.49 -5.65 16.58
N ASP A 152 -6.75 -4.34 16.68
CA ASP A 152 -6.39 -3.48 17.80
C ASP A 152 -4.88 -3.36 18.09
N LEU A 153 -4.02 -3.71 17.12
CA LEU A 153 -2.58 -3.55 17.24
C LEU A 153 -2.12 -2.25 16.58
N GLU A 154 -1.42 -1.42 17.36
CA GLU A 154 -0.89 -0.13 16.93
C GLU A 154 0.52 0.09 17.51
N ALA A 155 1.40 0.68 16.70
CA ALA A 155 2.73 1.10 17.10
C ALA A 155 3.02 2.48 16.49
N ASN A 156 3.50 3.43 17.29
CA ASN A 156 3.79 4.80 16.85
C ASN A 156 2.64 5.49 16.07
N GLY A 157 1.38 5.25 16.46
CA GLY A 157 0.21 5.85 15.79
C GLY A 157 -0.20 5.16 14.49
N MET A 158 0.38 4.01 14.16
CA MET A 158 0.11 3.25 12.93
C MET A 158 -0.43 1.87 13.27
N ARG A 159 -1.58 1.49 12.69
CA ARG A 159 -2.17 0.17 12.87
C ARG A 159 -1.33 -0.89 12.16
N ALA A 160 -1.28 -2.10 12.71
CA ALA A 160 -0.55 -3.21 12.09
C ALA A 160 -1.02 -3.51 10.66
N SER A 161 -2.31 -3.42 10.37
CA SER A 161 -2.85 -3.59 9.01
C SER A 161 -2.33 -2.54 8.03
N ASP A 162 -2.22 -1.28 8.46
CA ASP A 162 -1.71 -0.19 7.62
C ASP A 162 -0.21 -0.36 7.36
N LEU A 163 0.54 -0.77 8.39
CA LEU A 163 1.98 -1.01 8.29
C LEU A 163 2.32 -2.12 7.28
N VAL A 164 1.55 -3.22 7.24
CA VAL A 164 1.83 -4.34 6.33
C VAL A 164 1.21 -4.18 4.95
N SER A 165 0.24 -3.27 4.77
CA SER A 165 -0.54 -3.13 3.54
C SER A 165 0.35 -2.96 2.30
N TRP A 166 1.17 -1.91 2.27
CA TRP A 166 2.06 -1.66 1.13
C TRP A 166 3.18 -2.70 0.99
N PRO A 167 3.98 -3.00 2.04
CA PRO A 167 5.08 -3.95 1.92
C PRO A 167 4.63 -5.34 1.46
N SER A 168 3.47 -5.83 1.94
CA SER A 168 3.00 -7.17 1.57
C SER A 168 2.68 -7.31 0.08
N THR A 169 2.14 -6.25 -0.56
CA THR A 169 1.84 -6.26 -2.02
C THR A 169 3.08 -6.49 -2.89
N LYS A 170 4.24 -6.06 -2.40
CA LYS A 170 5.52 -6.15 -3.11
C LYS A 170 6.35 -7.34 -2.66
N CYS A 171 6.33 -7.64 -1.37
CA CYS A 171 7.29 -8.52 -0.73
C CYS A 171 6.77 -9.91 -0.40
N CYS A 172 5.47 -10.18 -0.55
CA CYS A 172 4.87 -11.47 -0.23
C CYS A 172 4.39 -12.20 -1.48
N ALA A 173 4.86 -13.42 -1.69
CA ALA A 173 4.32 -14.32 -2.72
C ALA A 173 2.87 -14.75 -2.42
N SER A 174 2.46 -14.69 -1.15
CA SER A 174 1.13 -15.05 -0.66
C SER A 174 0.09 -13.94 -0.79
N PHE A 175 0.46 -12.73 -1.22
CA PHE A 175 -0.46 -11.59 -1.25
C PHE A 175 -1.74 -11.95 -2.03
N PRO A 176 -2.94 -11.63 -1.49
CA PRO A 176 -3.25 -10.72 -0.39
C PRO A 176 -3.18 -11.33 1.02
N ALA A 177 -2.84 -12.60 1.18
CA ALA A 177 -2.62 -13.15 2.52
C ALA A 177 -1.38 -12.50 3.16
N THR A 178 -1.57 -12.00 4.39
CA THR A 178 -0.55 -11.33 5.19
C THR A 178 -0.50 -11.96 6.59
N VAL A 179 0.39 -11.45 7.44
CA VAL A 179 0.41 -11.81 8.87
C VAL A 179 -0.94 -11.52 9.57
N CYS A 180 -1.70 -10.53 9.06
CA CYS A 180 -2.96 -10.09 9.65
C CYS A 180 -4.15 -10.97 9.29
N ASP A 181 -4.09 -11.65 8.15
CA ASP A 181 -5.18 -12.48 7.61
C ASP A 181 -4.57 -13.57 6.72
N LYS A 182 -4.10 -14.64 7.37
CA LYS A 182 -3.31 -15.71 6.74
C LYS A 182 -4.10 -16.55 5.75
N ASP A 183 -5.43 -16.54 5.85
CA ASP A 183 -6.32 -17.37 5.03
C ASP A 183 -6.99 -16.57 3.90
N LEU A 184 -6.68 -15.27 3.79
CA LEU A 184 -7.25 -14.42 2.75
C LEU A 184 -6.75 -14.86 1.36
N THR A 185 -7.68 -15.11 0.45
CA THR A 185 -7.37 -15.44 -0.94
C THR A 185 -7.66 -14.24 -1.85
N PRO A 186 -6.98 -14.13 -3.01
CA PRO A 186 -7.33 -13.14 -4.03
C PRO A 186 -8.82 -13.23 -4.37
N GLN A 187 -9.48 -12.08 -4.41
CA GLN A 187 -10.88 -11.92 -4.82
C GLN A 187 -10.96 -10.99 -6.02
N THR A 188 -11.69 -11.41 -7.05
CA THR A 188 -12.01 -10.57 -8.20
C THR A 188 -13.20 -9.66 -7.88
N PRO A 189 -13.33 -8.47 -8.51
CA PRO A 189 -14.48 -7.59 -8.34
C PRO A 189 -15.76 -8.15 -8.98
N CYS A 190 -15.70 -9.30 -9.65
CA CYS A 190 -16.81 -9.94 -10.34
C CYS A 190 -17.57 -10.88 -9.40
N MET A 191 -18.85 -11.14 -9.69
CA MET A 191 -19.64 -12.09 -8.91
C MET A 191 -19.02 -13.50 -8.97
N HIS A 192 -18.61 -13.93 -10.16
CA HIS A 192 -17.90 -15.18 -10.39
C HIS A 192 -16.46 -14.94 -10.86
N ASN A 193 -15.53 -15.79 -10.45
CA ASN A 193 -14.11 -15.58 -10.79
C ASN A 193 -13.82 -15.84 -12.28
N GLU A 194 -14.59 -16.73 -12.90
CA GLU A 194 -14.53 -17.03 -14.33
C GLU A 194 -14.96 -15.86 -15.22
N ASP A 195 -15.68 -14.87 -14.67
CA ASP A 195 -16.10 -13.67 -15.39
C ASP A 195 -15.02 -12.57 -15.41
N PHE A 196 -13.92 -12.77 -14.68
CA PHE A 196 -12.83 -11.80 -14.65
C PHE A 196 -11.96 -11.90 -15.91
N GLU A 197 -11.98 -10.84 -16.72
CA GLU A 197 -11.21 -10.74 -17.96
C GLU A 197 -9.75 -10.34 -17.68
N HIS A 198 -8.97 -11.29 -17.16
CA HIS A 198 -7.59 -11.08 -16.66
C HIS A 198 -6.72 -10.16 -17.53
N ASN A 199 -6.67 -10.40 -18.84
CA ASN A 199 -5.79 -9.68 -19.78
C ASN A 199 -6.47 -8.50 -20.50
N LYS A 200 -7.69 -8.13 -20.11
CA LYS A 200 -8.38 -7.00 -20.71
C LYS A 200 -7.70 -5.71 -20.28
N THR A 201 -7.47 -4.80 -21.23
CA THR A 201 -7.04 -3.43 -20.94
C THR A 201 -8.18 -2.73 -20.22
N MET A 202 -7.93 -2.31 -18.98
CA MET A 202 -8.88 -1.54 -18.20
C MET A 202 -8.76 -0.04 -18.50
N TRP A 203 -7.54 0.46 -18.51
CA TRP A 203 -7.23 1.82 -18.90
C TRP A 203 -5.92 1.83 -19.65
N ALA A 204 -5.76 2.84 -20.49
CA ALA A 204 -4.55 3.08 -21.23
C ALA A 204 -4.32 4.59 -21.26
N TRP A 205 -3.07 5.00 -21.35
CA TRP A 205 -2.74 6.40 -21.46
C TRP A 205 -1.58 6.58 -22.43
N CYS A 206 -1.52 7.79 -22.97
CA CYS A 206 -0.36 8.23 -23.73
C CYS A 206 0.54 9.04 -22.84
N ASP A 207 1.76 8.56 -22.68
CA ASP A 207 2.79 9.26 -21.94
C ASP A 207 3.68 10.07 -22.87
N THR A 208 3.52 11.39 -22.83
CA THR A 208 4.36 12.33 -23.58
C THR A 208 5.42 12.89 -22.64
N TYR A 209 6.39 12.06 -22.22
CA TYR A 209 7.50 12.48 -21.35
C TYR A 209 8.47 13.48 -21.99
N GLN A 210 8.40 13.66 -23.30
CA GLN A 210 9.13 14.69 -24.02
C GLN A 210 8.44 16.05 -23.86
N ALA A 211 9.12 17.14 -24.26
CA ALA A 211 8.47 18.45 -24.33
C ALA A 211 7.14 18.31 -25.09
N ALA A 212 6.03 18.70 -24.45
CA ALA A 212 4.70 18.51 -25.02
C ALA A 212 4.68 19.06 -26.44
N PRO A 213 4.17 18.30 -27.43
CA PRO A 213 4.05 18.78 -28.80
C PRO A 213 3.24 20.07 -28.81
N SER A 214 3.40 20.88 -29.85
CA SER A 214 2.54 22.05 -30.00
C SER A 214 1.06 21.62 -30.03
N VAL A 215 0.16 22.49 -29.56
CA VAL A 215 -1.30 22.21 -29.59
C VAL A 215 -1.76 21.81 -31.00
N ASP A 216 -1.22 22.47 -32.03
CA ASP A 216 -1.53 22.16 -33.43
C ASP A 216 -1.02 20.77 -33.85
N GLU A 217 0.20 20.41 -33.45
CA GLU A 217 0.77 19.09 -33.72
C GLU A 217 -0.01 17.99 -33.00
N CYS A 218 -0.34 18.19 -31.73
CA CYS A 218 -1.17 17.26 -30.96
C CYS A 218 -2.54 17.03 -31.62
N ASN A 219 -3.26 18.12 -31.93
CA ASN A 219 -4.58 18.05 -32.53
C ASN A 219 -4.55 17.47 -33.96
N SER A 220 -3.48 17.73 -34.71
CA SER A 220 -3.31 17.18 -36.08
C SER A 220 -3.14 15.66 -36.12
N ASN A 221 -2.70 15.06 -35.01
CA ASN A 221 -2.50 13.62 -34.87
C ASN A 221 -3.70 12.91 -34.19
N GLY A 222 -4.85 13.58 -34.07
CA GLY A 222 -6.06 13.00 -33.50
C GLY A 222 -6.05 12.89 -31.97
N CYS A 223 -5.23 13.72 -31.32
CA CYS A 223 -5.18 13.87 -29.87
C CYS A 223 -5.78 15.22 -29.44
N GLU A 224 -5.96 15.44 -28.13
CA GLU A 224 -6.45 16.70 -27.57
C GLU A 224 -5.32 17.40 -26.78
N GLY A 225 -4.85 18.53 -27.31
CA GLY A 225 -3.72 19.27 -26.75
C GLY A 225 -4.11 20.56 -26.03
N ASN A 226 -3.33 20.92 -25.02
CA ASN A 226 -3.23 22.27 -24.47
C ASN A 226 -1.75 22.68 -24.37
N GLU A 227 -1.46 23.85 -23.83
CA GLU A 227 -0.08 24.39 -23.76
C GLU A 227 0.87 23.57 -22.85
N TRP A 228 0.34 22.63 -22.06
CA TRP A 228 1.08 21.80 -21.11
C TRP A 228 1.03 20.30 -21.40
N HIS A 229 0.02 19.83 -22.14
CA HIS A 229 -0.29 18.40 -22.28
C HIS A 229 -0.87 18.04 -23.66
N CYS A 230 -0.61 16.81 -24.10
CA CYS A 230 -1.26 16.20 -25.26
C CYS A 230 -1.90 14.87 -24.85
N HIS A 231 -3.23 14.80 -24.88
CA HIS A 231 -3.98 13.60 -24.49
C HIS A 231 -4.40 12.81 -25.73
N CYS A 232 -3.92 11.58 -25.88
CA CYS A 232 -4.31 10.70 -26.98
C CYS A 232 -5.15 9.54 -26.46
N GLU A 233 -6.32 9.29 -27.09
CA GLU A 233 -7.18 8.14 -26.77
C GLU A 233 -6.77 6.86 -27.53
N THR A 234 -5.83 6.95 -28.46
CA THR A 234 -5.40 5.83 -29.30
C THR A 234 -3.88 5.64 -29.28
N LYS A 235 -3.45 4.39 -29.43
CA LYS A 235 -2.05 4.01 -29.55
C LYS A 235 -1.37 4.65 -30.75
N GLU A 236 -2.08 4.70 -31.89
CA GLU A 236 -1.57 5.31 -33.11
C GLU A 236 -1.37 6.81 -32.97
N GLY A 237 -2.34 7.52 -32.38
CA GLY A 237 -2.22 8.96 -32.10
C GLY A 237 -1.07 9.24 -31.13
N CYS A 238 -0.95 8.42 -30.08
CA CYS A 238 0.14 8.53 -29.12
C CYS A 238 1.52 8.39 -29.75
N ALA A 239 1.72 7.35 -30.56
CA ALA A 239 2.98 7.14 -31.27
C ALA A 239 3.28 8.27 -32.27
N ALA A 240 2.25 8.85 -32.90
CA ALA A 240 2.41 9.91 -33.90
C ALA A 240 2.90 11.24 -33.30
N VAL A 241 2.59 11.51 -32.03
CA VAL A 241 3.12 12.65 -31.28
C VAL A 241 4.41 12.33 -30.52
N GLY A 242 5.03 11.18 -30.79
CA GLY A 242 6.24 10.73 -30.11
C GLY A 242 6.03 10.26 -28.67
N GLY A 243 4.79 10.04 -28.25
CA GLY A 243 4.44 9.50 -26.93
C GLY A 243 4.60 7.98 -26.85
N ARG A 244 4.65 7.47 -25.62
CA ARG A 244 4.61 6.03 -25.31
C ARG A 244 3.19 5.64 -24.91
N TRP A 245 2.69 4.58 -25.52
CA TRP A 245 1.38 4.03 -25.15
C TRP A 245 1.55 2.97 -24.07
N ASP A 246 1.00 3.24 -22.90
CA ASP A 246 1.00 2.34 -21.75
C ASP A 246 -0.42 1.78 -21.54
N GLU A 247 -0.51 0.46 -21.40
CA GLU A 247 -1.76 -0.25 -21.15
C GLU A 247 -1.71 -0.88 -19.78
N TYR A 248 -2.82 -0.69 -19.04
CA TYR A 248 -3.02 -1.30 -17.75
C TYR A 248 -4.09 -2.37 -17.84
N GLN A 249 -3.69 -3.60 -17.54
CA GLN A 249 -4.55 -4.77 -17.61
C GLN A 249 -5.23 -5.03 -16.27
N CYS A 250 -6.41 -5.64 -16.31
CA CYS A 250 -7.22 -5.95 -15.13
C CYS A 250 -6.46 -6.68 -14.02
N TRP A 251 -5.59 -7.63 -14.37
CA TRP A 251 -4.79 -8.35 -13.36
C TRP A 251 -3.79 -7.47 -12.61
N GLN A 252 -3.31 -6.39 -13.23
CA GLN A 252 -2.37 -5.49 -12.58
C GLN A 252 -3.07 -4.78 -11.42
N ASP A 253 -4.28 -4.27 -11.63
CA ASP A 253 -5.04 -3.59 -10.57
C ASP A 253 -5.46 -4.55 -9.46
N LEU A 254 -5.74 -5.81 -9.79
CA LEU A 254 -5.98 -6.86 -8.79
C LEU A 254 -4.79 -7.02 -7.81
N MET A 255 -3.55 -6.79 -8.26
CA MET A 255 -2.38 -6.83 -7.39
C MET A 255 -2.22 -5.60 -6.49
N TYR A 256 -2.89 -4.50 -6.82
CA TYR A 256 -2.89 -3.25 -6.03
C TYR A 256 -4.12 -3.10 -5.13
N MET A 257 -5.12 -3.96 -5.31
CA MET A 257 -6.24 -4.07 -4.37
C MET A 257 -5.72 -4.47 -3.00
N SER A 258 -6.15 -3.73 -1.97
CA SER A 258 -5.73 -4.02 -0.61
C SER A 258 -6.36 -5.29 -0.06
N ALA A 259 -5.72 -5.86 0.95
CA ALA A 259 -6.27 -6.99 1.69
C ALA A 259 -7.69 -6.69 2.24
N GLU A 260 -7.96 -5.45 2.66
CA GLU A 260 -9.30 -5.02 3.10
C GLU A 260 -10.33 -5.13 1.98
N VAL A 261 -9.99 -4.73 0.74
CA VAL A 261 -10.90 -4.84 -0.40
C VAL A 261 -11.17 -6.30 -0.74
N HIS A 262 -10.16 -7.16 -0.76
CA HIS A 262 -10.37 -8.60 -0.98
C HIS A 262 -11.26 -9.21 0.11
N LYS A 263 -11.03 -8.86 1.37
CA LYS A 263 -11.87 -9.30 2.49
C LYS A 263 -13.30 -8.80 2.36
N GLY A 264 -13.50 -7.54 1.97
CA GLY A 264 -14.80 -6.94 1.71
C GLY A 264 -15.57 -7.69 0.61
N ILE A 265 -14.91 -8.02 -0.50
CA ILE A 265 -15.53 -8.81 -1.58
C ILE A 265 -15.93 -10.20 -1.11
N ALA A 266 -15.05 -10.91 -0.40
CA ALA A 266 -15.36 -12.23 0.14
C ALA A 266 -16.57 -12.17 1.08
N MET A 267 -16.61 -11.15 1.95
CA MET A 267 -17.72 -10.87 2.84
C MET A 267 -19.01 -10.61 2.04
N ALA A 268 -18.96 -9.76 1.01
CA ALA A 268 -20.12 -9.44 0.19
C ALA A 268 -20.73 -10.67 -0.49
N LYS A 269 -19.87 -11.51 -1.08
CA LYS A 269 -20.28 -12.78 -1.72
C LYS A 269 -20.95 -13.72 -0.72
N SER A 270 -20.39 -13.83 0.49
CA SER A 270 -20.94 -14.71 1.53
C SER A 270 -22.26 -14.21 2.13
N GLN A 271 -22.42 -12.89 2.27
CA GLN A 271 -23.62 -12.28 2.82
C GLN A 271 -24.70 -12.07 1.75
N HIS A 272 -24.35 -12.24 0.47
CA HIS A 272 -25.19 -11.87 -0.67
C HIS A 272 -25.67 -10.41 -0.61
N SER A 273 -24.85 -9.51 -0.07
CA SER A 273 -25.08 -8.06 -0.07
C SER A 273 -23.76 -7.30 0.06
N CYS A 274 -23.70 -6.08 -0.47
CA CYS A 274 -22.63 -5.11 -0.19
C CYS A 274 -23.03 -4.07 0.85
N ASP A 275 -24.24 -4.16 1.40
CA ASP A 275 -24.73 -3.25 2.43
C ASP A 275 -23.88 -3.37 3.69
N ASP A 276 -23.56 -2.24 4.31
CA ASP A 276 -22.78 -2.14 5.55
C ASP A 276 -21.35 -2.73 5.49
N ILE A 277 -20.82 -3.03 4.29
CA ILE A 277 -19.43 -3.43 4.13
C ILE A 277 -18.59 -2.19 3.79
N GLU A 278 -17.75 -1.79 4.74
CA GLU A 278 -16.80 -0.69 4.58
C GLU A 278 -15.36 -1.19 4.39
N VAL A 279 -14.63 -0.51 3.49
CA VAL A 279 -13.20 -0.67 3.26
C VAL A 279 -12.60 0.74 3.22
N TRP A 280 -11.51 0.98 3.95
CA TRP A 280 -10.89 2.32 4.04
C TRP A 280 -11.87 3.46 4.38
N HIS A 281 -12.80 3.21 5.30
CA HIS A 281 -13.83 4.19 5.72
C HIS A 281 -14.80 4.60 4.60
N SER A 282 -14.97 3.77 3.58
CA SER A 282 -15.89 3.98 2.47
C SER A 282 -16.66 2.70 2.15
N PRO A 283 -17.91 2.79 1.67
CA PRO A 283 -18.62 1.62 1.17
C PRO A 283 -17.81 0.84 0.13
N LEU A 284 -17.81 -0.49 0.22
CA LEU A 284 -17.09 -1.40 -0.70
C LEU A 284 -17.33 -1.08 -2.17
N MET A 285 -18.56 -0.71 -2.51
CA MET A 285 -18.99 -0.35 -3.87
C MET A 285 -18.04 0.66 -4.54
N TYR A 286 -17.54 1.66 -3.82
CA TYR A 286 -16.62 2.65 -4.41
C TYR A 286 -15.27 2.09 -4.79
N SER A 287 -14.83 1.00 -4.15
CA SER A 287 -13.57 0.33 -4.46
C SER A 287 -13.70 -0.70 -5.58
N VAL A 288 -14.90 -1.23 -5.84
CA VAL A 288 -15.08 -2.37 -6.77
C VAL A 288 -15.84 -2.03 -8.04
N ASP A 289 -16.64 -0.95 -8.07
CA ASP A 289 -17.53 -0.65 -9.20
C ASP A 289 -16.79 -0.30 -10.49
N TRP A 290 -15.77 0.55 -10.40
CA TRP A 290 -15.00 0.94 -11.57
C TRP A 290 -14.21 -0.24 -12.17
N LEU A 291 -13.57 -1.02 -11.30
CA LEU A 291 -12.83 -2.22 -11.69
C LEU A 291 -13.79 -3.28 -12.24
N GLY A 292 -14.94 -3.50 -11.60
CA GLY A 292 -15.93 -4.47 -12.04
C GLY A 292 -16.54 -4.12 -13.41
N GLY A 293 -16.94 -2.86 -13.60
CA GLY A 293 -17.46 -2.38 -14.88
C GLY A 293 -16.46 -2.53 -16.04
N SER A 294 -15.18 -2.43 -15.74
CA SER A 294 -14.11 -2.55 -16.74
C SER A 294 -13.69 -4.01 -16.96
N CYS A 295 -13.57 -4.80 -15.89
CA CYS A 295 -12.86 -6.08 -15.90
C CYS A 295 -13.75 -7.32 -15.81
N CYS A 296 -15.05 -7.17 -15.56
CA CYS A 296 -15.98 -8.29 -15.56
C CYS A 296 -16.68 -8.43 -16.91
N SER A 297 -16.86 -9.68 -17.35
CA SER A 297 -17.57 -10.01 -18.60
C SER A 297 -19.02 -9.47 -18.60
N SER A 298 -19.64 -9.36 -17.43
CA SER A 298 -20.97 -8.77 -17.23
C SER A 298 -21.01 -7.25 -17.40
N GLY A 299 -19.84 -6.59 -17.35
CA GLY A 299 -19.75 -5.13 -17.22
C GLY A 299 -20.28 -4.61 -15.88
N GLN A 300 -20.38 -5.47 -14.86
CA GLN A 300 -20.87 -5.14 -13.53
C GLN A 300 -19.92 -5.67 -12.45
N SER A 301 -19.81 -4.91 -11.35
CA SER A 301 -19.14 -5.39 -10.14
C SER A 301 -20.04 -6.33 -9.32
N VAL A 302 -19.44 -7.05 -8.37
CA VAL A 302 -20.12 -7.85 -7.36
C VAL A 302 -21.20 -7.05 -6.62
N CYS A 303 -20.96 -5.76 -6.33
CA CYS A 303 -21.93 -4.93 -5.64
C CYS A 303 -23.09 -4.48 -6.54
N GLN A 304 -22.81 -4.24 -7.82
CA GLN A 304 -23.85 -3.90 -8.79
C GLN A 304 -24.75 -5.10 -9.08
N GLU A 305 -24.19 -6.31 -9.17
CA GLU A 305 -24.98 -7.54 -9.38
C GLU A 305 -25.82 -7.89 -8.14
N LEU A 306 -25.27 -7.76 -6.93
CA LEU A 306 -26.00 -8.00 -5.69
C LEU A 306 -27.07 -6.92 -5.42
N GLY A 307 -26.77 -5.64 -5.70
CA GLY A 307 -27.70 -4.52 -5.55
C GLY A 307 -28.78 -4.43 -6.65
N GLY A 308 -28.50 -4.98 -7.84
CA GLY A 308 -29.40 -4.99 -8.99
C GLY A 308 -30.69 -5.82 -8.80
N SER A 309 -30.77 -6.60 -7.72
CA SER A 309 -31.96 -7.39 -7.36
C SER A 309 -32.97 -6.64 -6.48
N GLY A 310 -32.68 -5.41 -6.04
CA GLY A 310 -33.54 -4.74 -5.04
C GLY A 310 -33.45 -3.21 -4.99
N GLY A 311 -34.09 -2.53 -5.94
CA GLY A 311 -34.75 -1.25 -5.68
C GLY A 311 -33.88 0.00 -5.65
N GLY A 312 -34.06 0.85 -6.67
CA GLY A 312 -33.67 2.26 -6.61
C GLY A 312 -34.32 2.98 -5.44
N HIS A 313 -33.58 3.12 -4.35
CA HIS A 313 -33.76 4.19 -3.39
C HIS A 313 -32.58 5.14 -3.51
N HIS A 314 -32.64 5.99 -4.54
CA HIS A 314 -32.05 7.31 -4.44
C HIS A 314 -32.60 7.96 -3.17
N HIS A 315 -31.77 8.02 -2.12
CA HIS A 315 -31.96 8.97 -1.05
C HIS A 315 -31.81 10.36 -1.65
N HIS A 316 -32.92 10.90 -2.16
CA HIS A 316 -33.09 12.32 -2.34
C HIS A 316 -32.97 12.96 -0.96
N HIS A 317 -31.79 13.51 -0.66
CA HIS A 317 -31.65 14.52 0.37
C HIS A 317 -32.54 15.70 -0.02
N THR A 318 -33.75 15.74 0.53
CA THR A 318 -34.56 16.94 0.60
C THR A 318 -33.90 17.88 1.61
N SER A 319 -33.11 18.82 1.10
CA SER A 319 -32.70 20.00 1.85
C SER A 319 -33.96 20.79 2.20
N ALA A 320 -34.40 20.67 3.46
CA ALA A 320 -35.41 21.53 4.05
C ALA A 320 -34.83 22.93 4.20
N GLY A 321 -35.32 23.86 3.39
CA GLY A 321 -35.07 25.29 3.57
C GLY A 321 -35.65 25.78 4.90
N ARG A 322 -34.86 26.58 5.60
CA ARG A 322 -35.33 27.62 6.52
C ARG A 322 -34.91 28.97 5.98
#